data_AF-A0A4T0UYF8-F1
#
_entry.id   AF-A0A4T0UYF8-F1
#
_cell.length_a   1.000
_cell.length_b   1.000
_cell.length_c   1.000
_cell.angle_alpha   90.00
_cell.angle_beta   90.00
_cell.angle_gamma   90.00
#
_symmetry.space_group_name_H-M   'P 1'
#
loop_
_entity.id
_entity.type
_entity.pdbx_description
1 polymer ?
#
loop_
_entity_poly.entity_id
_entity_poly.type
_entity_poly.pdbx_seq_one_letter_code
_entity_poly.pdbx_strand_id
1 'polypeptide(L)'
;MKRHLIFLLLAFVLTGCAQLGLKPVKPAPVVPAKPAQPAPLPADPSERLLFEANRLAEEVRDARLTRTQAADQLGRARLAWVGRNPVDDETFRLYRQISVERDTGQIGQAEAQRRMDEALKRWQRRWVQLPLSARPANPAFTNFLMKVYGLPPLQ
;
A
#
# COMPACT_ATOMS: atom_id res chain seq x y z
N MET A 1 30.34 -22.21 26.81
CA MET A 1 30.16 -21.07 27.74
C MET A 1 31.48 -20.33 27.89
N LYS A 2 31.61 -19.14 27.31
CA LYS A 2 32.81 -18.31 27.46
C LYS A 2 32.42 -16.83 27.40
N ARG A 3 32.44 -16.22 28.59
CA ARG A 3 32.20 -14.80 28.85
C ARG A 3 33.46 -14.04 28.44
N HIS A 4 33.33 -13.12 27.49
CA HIS A 4 34.32 -12.06 27.30
C HIS A 4 33.63 -10.71 27.47
N LEU A 5 33.79 -10.23 28.69
CA LEU A 5 33.67 -8.86 29.15
C LEU A 5 34.73 -8.01 28.44
N ILE A 6 34.33 -7.09 27.56
CA ILE A 6 35.15 -5.93 27.21
C ILE A 6 34.22 -4.72 27.09
N PHE A 7 34.22 -3.92 28.15
CA PHE A 7 33.83 -2.51 28.13
C PHE A 7 34.86 -1.75 27.31
N LEU A 8 34.41 -0.98 26.31
CA LEU A 8 35.18 0.15 25.82
C LEU A 8 34.21 1.25 25.36
N LEU A 9 34.04 2.22 26.26
CA LEU A 9 33.52 3.55 25.99
C LEU A 9 34.34 4.20 24.88
N LEU A 10 33.70 4.65 23.81
CA LEU A 10 34.26 5.67 22.95
C LEU A 10 33.23 6.78 22.75
N ALA A 11 33.39 7.83 23.56
CA ALA A 11 32.70 9.11 23.40
C ALA A 11 33.24 9.79 22.13
N PHE A 12 32.41 9.93 21.10
CA PHE A 12 32.71 10.80 19.97
C PHE A 12 32.26 12.22 20.31
N VAL A 13 33.24 13.05 20.65
CA VAL A 13 33.07 14.49 20.86
C VAL A 13 33.00 15.15 19.48
N LEU A 14 31.86 15.75 19.15
CA LEU A 14 31.70 16.62 17.99
C LEU A 14 32.62 17.84 18.15
N THR A 15 33.61 17.97 17.27
CA THR A 15 34.49 19.14 17.20
C THR A 15 34.30 19.85 15.86
N GLY A 16 34.04 21.16 15.94
CA GLY A 16 34.58 22.14 15.00
C GLY A 16 33.68 22.56 13.83
N CYS A 17 32.81 23.55 14.08
CA CYS A 17 32.34 24.44 13.01
C CYS A 17 33.50 25.35 12.58
N ALA A 18 34.02 25.15 11.37
CA ALA A 18 34.92 26.11 10.72
C ALA A 18 34.09 27.13 9.93
N GLN A 19 34.38 28.41 10.19
CA GLN A 19 33.82 29.60 9.54
C GLN A 19 33.90 29.58 8.02
N LEU A 20 32.79 29.94 7.37
CA LEU A 20 32.80 30.54 6.04
C LEU A 20 32.06 31.88 6.11
N GLY A 21 32.73 32.94 5.67
CA GLY A 21 32.31 34.32 5.78
C GLY A 21 30.94 34.57 5.17
N LEU A 22 30.00 35.00 6.02
CA LEU A 22 28.69 35.49 5.58
C LEU A 22 28.74 37.02 5.57
N LYS A 23 28.64 37.58 4.36
CA LYS A 23 28.22 38.98 4.16
C LYS A 23 26.85 39.15 4.84
N PRO A 24 26.56 40.28 5.51
CA PRO A 24 25.25 40.53 6.08
C PRO A 24 24.23 40.64 4.94
N VAL A 25 23.50 39.57 4.69
CA VAL A 25 22.32 39.58 3.82
C VAL A 25 21.19 40.17 4.66
N LYS A 26 20.64 41.29 4.18
CA LYS A 26 19.42 41.89 4.74
C LYS A 26 18.36 40.79 4.84
N PRO A 27 17.69 40.61 5.99
CA PRO A 27 16.67 39.57 6.11
C PRO A 27 15.57 39.84 5.07
N ALA A 28 15.42 38.92 4.12
CA ALA A 28 14.25 38.88 3.27
C ALA A 28 13.03 38.57 4.16
N PRO A 29 11.83 39.07 3.82
CA PRO A 29 10.63 38.77 4.58
C PRO A 29 10.45 37.25 4.69
N VAL A 30 10.26 36.75 5.91
CA VAL A 30 9.88 35.37 6.15
C VAL A 30 8.47 35.19 5.57
N VAL A 31 8.41 34.70 4.33
CA VAL A 31 7.15 34.22 3.78
C VAL A 31 6.83 32.92 4.53
N PRO A 32 5.70 32.85 5.26
CA PRO A 32 5.33 31.62 5.95
C PRO A 32 5.26 30.47 4.94
N ALA A 33 6.00 29.39 5.21
CA ALA A 33 5.95 28.19 4.39
C ALA A 33 4.50 27.70 4.32
N LYS A 34 3.92 27.74 3.11
CA LYS A 34 2.58 27.22 2.85
C LYS A 34 2.54 25.77 3.35
N PRO A 35 1.55 25.37 4.18
CA PRO A 35 1.40 23.99 4.60
C PRO A 35 1.42 23.09 3.37
N ALA A 36 2.22 22.02 3.41
CA ALA A 36 2.29 21.05 2.32
C ALA A 36 0.86 20.56 2.02
N GLN A 37 0.34 20.94 0.85
CA GLN A 37 -0.98 20.51 0.44
C GLN A 37 -0.94 19.00 0.24
N PRO A 38 -1.94 18.25 0.73
CA PRO A 38 -2.05 16.82 0.45
C PRO A 38 -1.97 16.60 -1.05
N ALA A 39 -1.18 15.61 -1.49
CA ALA A 39 -1.09 15.27 -2.89
C ALA A 39 -2.50 14.98 -3.45
N PRO A 40 -2.86 15.49 -4.64
CA PRO A 40 -4.17 15.23 -5.22
C PRO A 40 -4.37 13.73 -5.46
N LEU A 41 -5.59 13.24 -5.20
CA LEU A 41 -5.94 11.84 -5.43
C LEU A 41 -5.83 11.49 -6.92
N PRO A 42 -5.31 10.30 -7.28
CA PRO A 42 -5.23 9.87 -8.67
C PRO A 42 -6.61 9.87 -9.37
N ALA A 43 -6.60 10.16 -10.67
CA ALA A 43 -7.79 10.13 -11.50
C ALA A 43 -8.24 8.69 -11.82
N ASP A 44 -7.29 7.79 -12.10
CA ASP A 44 -7.59 6.38 -12.34
C ASP A 44 -8.06 5.68 -11.04
N PRO A 45 -9.20 4.96 -11.06
CA PRO A 45 -9.70 4.29 -9.86
C PRO A 45 -8.75 3.22 -9.29
N SER A 46 -7.98 2.52 -10.13
CA SER A 46 -7.02 1.50 -9.68
C SER A 46 -5.84 2.16 -8.97
N GLU A 47 -5.34 3.27 -9.50
CA GLU A 47 -4.30 4.07 -8.83
C GLU A 47 -4.80 4.70 -7.54
N ARG A 48 -6.04 5.18 -7.50
CA ARG A 48 -6.65 5.70 -6.28
C ARG A 48 -6.77 4.62 -5.20
N LEU A 49 -7.16 3.40 -5.60
CA LEU A 49 -7.18 2.25 -4.70
C LEU A 49 -5.79 1.86 -4.21
N LEU A 50 -4.77 1.91 -5.07
CA LEU A 50 -3.38 1.67 -4.66
C LEU A 50 -2.91 2.70 -3.63
N PHE A 51 -3.20 3.98 -3.86
CA PHE A 51 -2.87 5.05 -2.91
C PHE A 51 -3.52 4.81 -1.54
N GLU A 52 -4.82 4.50 -1.53
CA GLU A 52 -5.56 4.20 -0.30
C GLU A 52 -5.06 2.91 0.38
N ALA A 53 -4.74 1.88 -0.39
CA ALA A 53 -4.18 0.64 0.14
C ALA A 53 -2.82 0.88 0.81
N ASN A 54 -1.96 1.72 0.24
CA ASN A 54 -0.69 2.10 0.85
C ASN A 54 -0.90 2.86 2.17
N ARG A 55 -1.82 3.83 2.19
CA ARG A 55 -2.18 4.54 3.44
C ARG A 55 -2.65 3.56 4.51
N LEU A 56 -3.55 2.64 4.16
CA LEU A 56 -4.06 1.62 5.08
C LEU A 56 -2.99 0.62 5.53
N ALA A 57 -2.02 0.29 4.68
CA ALA A 57 -0.91 -0.58 5.04
C ALA A 57 -0.02 0.05 6.12
N GLU A 58 0.21 1.36 6.07
CA GLU A 58 0.92 2.10 7.12
C GLU A 58 0.14 2.06 8.45
N GLU A 59 -1.18 2.22 8.41
CA GLU A 59 -2.04 2.09 9.60
C GLU A 59 -1.97 0.69 10.24
N VAL A 60 -1.89 -0.37 9.41
CA VAL A 60 -1.72 -1.74 9.88
C VAL A 60 -0.32 -1.97 10.46
N ARG A 61 0.72 -1.44 9.81
CA ARG A 61 2.10 -1.53 10.30
C ARG A 61 2.24 -0.86 11.66
N ASP A 62 1.59 0.29 11.84
CA ASP A 62 1.60 1.06 13.08
C ASP A 62 0.60 0.51 14.13
N ALA A 63 0.00 -0.67 13.86
CA ALA A 63 -0.97 -1.35 14.72
C ALA A 63 -2.24 -0.55 15.06
N ARG A 64 -2.54 0.51 14.29
CA ARG A 64 -3.78 1.31 14.42
C ARG A 64 -4.99 0.61 13.81
N LEU A 65 -4.76 -0.27 12.83
CA LEU A 65 -5.79 -1.13 12.22
C LEU A 65 -5.33 -2.59 12.16
N THR A 66 -6.27 -3.53 12.24
CA THR A 66 -6.04 -4.91 11.81
C THR A 66 -6.09 -5.02 10.27
N ARG A 67 -5.57 -6.11 9.68
CA ARG A 67 -5.65 -6.30 8.21
C ARG A 67 -7.09 -6.41 7.74
N THR A 68 -7.95 -6.99 8.57
CA THR A 68 -9.38 -7.12 8.32
C THR A 68 -10.06 -5.76 8.30
N GLN A 69 -9.77 -4.90 9.29
CA GLN A 69 -10.31 -3.54 9.32
C GLN A 69 -9.83 -2.73 8.12
N ALA A 70 -8.55 -2.81 7.77
CA ALA A 70 -8.00 -2.18 6.58
C ALA A 70 -8.68 -2.69 5.30
N ALA A 71 -8.86 -4.00 5.15
CA ALA A 71 -9.58 -4.59 4.03
C ALA A 71 -11.03 -4.08 3.94
N ASP A 72 -11.71 -3.93 5.08
CA ASP A 72 -13.07 -3.39 5.13
C ASP A 72 -13.13 -1.92 4.70
N GLN A 73 -12.14 -1.09 5.08
CA GLN A 73 -12.07 0.30 4.59
C GLN A 73 -11.83 0.34 3.08
N LEU A 74 -10.87 -0.45 2.60
CA LEU A 74 -10.55 -0.54 1.17
C LEU A 74 -11.75 -1.04 0.35
N GLY A 75 -12.53 -1.98 0.91
CA GLY A 75 -13.77 -2.47 0.32
C GLY A 75 -14.83 -1.40 0.16
N ARG A 76 -15.01 -0.53 1.16
CA ARG A 76 -15.91 0.62 1.07
C ARG A 76 -15.43 1.62 0.01
N ALA A 77 -14.13 1.93 0.00
CA ALA A 77 -13.54 2.82 -0.98
C ALA A 77 -13.71 2.30 -2.43
N ARG A 78 -13.46 1.00 -2.64
CA ARG A 78 -13.73 0.31 -3.90
C ARG A 78 -15.18 0.49 -4.35
N LEU A 79 -16.15 0.22 -3.48
CA LEU A 79 -17.56 0.37 -3.84
C LEU A 79 -17.93 1.82 -4.14
N ALA A 80 -17.37 2.79 -3.42
CA ALA A 80 -17.63 4.21 -3.63
C ALA A 80 -17.02 4.76 -4.93
N TRP A 81 -15.84 4.31 -5.32
CA TRP A 81 -15.10 4.87 -6.46
C TRP A 81 -15.28 4.09 -7.77
N VAL A 82 -15.52 2.78 -7.68
CA VAL A 82 -15.60 1.88 -8.84
C VAL A 82 -17.01 1.34 -9.02
N GLY A 83 -17.73 1.12 -7.92
CA GLY A 83 -19.01 0.43 -7.92
C GLY A 83 -18.89 -1.10 -7.91
N ARG A 84 -20.03 -1.77 -8.07
CA ARG A 84 -20.10 -3.24 -8.09
C ARG A 84 -19.78 -3.77 -9.47
N ASN A 85 -18.98 -4.83 -9.50
CA ASN A 85 -18.74 -5.64 -10.69
C ASN A 85 -18.30 -7.05 -10.25
N PRO A 86 -18.66 -8.11 -11.01
CA PRO A 86 -18.47 -9.48 -10.55
C PRO A 86 -17.01 -9.87 -10.34
N VAL A 87 -16.10 -9.32 -11.15
CA VAL A 87 -14.65 -9.63 -11.08
C VAL A 87 -14.07 -9.07 -9.78
N ASP A 88 -14.29 -7.80 -9.49
CA ASP A 88 -13.82 -7.17 -8.26
C ASP A 88 -14.54 -7.68 -7.02
N ASP A 89 -15.83 -8.01 -7.12
CA ASP A 89 -16.59 -8.58 -6.00
C ASP A 89 -16.03 -9.95 -5.57
N GLU A 90 -15.66 -10.79 -6.53
CA GLU A 90 -15.05 -12.10 -6.25
C GLU A 90 -13.62 -11.95 -5.71
N THR A 91 -12.79 -11.13 -6.36
CA THR A 91 -11.41 -10.88 -5.93
C THR A 91 -11.36 -10.26 -4.53
N PHE A 92 -12.23 -9.27 -4.26
CA PHE A 92 -12.28 -8.62 -2.94
C PHE A 92 -12.74 -9.59 -1.84
N ARG A 93 -13.69 -10.49 -2.13
CA ARG A 93 -14.15 -11.49 -1.16
C ARG A 93 -13.00 -12.40 -0.71
N LEU A 94 -12.21 -12.89 -1.65
CA LEU A 94 -11.03 -13.70 -1.34
C LEU A 94 -9.98 -12.89 -0.58
N TYR A 95 -9.68 -11.67 -1.02
CA TYR A 95 -8.73 -10.77 -0.35
C TYR A 95 -9.12 -10.54 1.12
N ARG A 96 -10.40 -10.23 1.38
CA ARG A 96 -10.92 -10.02 2.74
C ARG A 96 -10.83 -11.30 3.57
N GLN A 97 -11.20 -12.45 3.01
CA GLN A 97 -11.08 -13.74 3.69
C GLN A 97 -9.63 -14.00 4.11
N ILE A 98 -8.67 -13.81 3.21
CA ILE A 98 -7.24 -13.95 3.50
C ILE A 98 -6.80 -12.99 4.61
N SER A 99 -7.29 -11.75 4.64
CA SER A 99 -7.00 -10.81 5.73
C SER A 99 -7.50 -11.30 7.10
N VAL A 100 -8.69 -11.93 7.15
CA VAL A 100 -9.23 -12.52 8.39
C VAL A 100 -8.38 -13.70 8.85
N GLU A 101 -8.06 -14.62 7.94
CA GLU A 101 -7.23 -15.80 8.24
C GLU A 101 -5.81 -15.40 8.68
N ARG A 102 -5.27 -14.33 8.10
CA ARG A 102 -3.99 -13.71 8.49
C ARG A 102 -4.03 -13.10 9.90
N ASP A 103 -5.08 -12.36 10.24
CA ASP A 103 -5.21 -11.72 11.56
C ASP A 103 -5.47 -12.75 12.67
N THR A 104 -6.16 -13.83 12.35
CA THR A 104 -6.44 -14.94 13.29
C THR A 104 -5.31 -15.98 13.35
N GLY A 105 -4.23 -15.79 12.60
CA GLY A 105 -3.07 -16.70 12.60
C GLY A 105 -3.32 -18.05 11.92
N GLN A 106 -4.43 -18.22 11.20
CA GLN A 106 -4.75 -19.44 10.47
C GLN A 106 -3.81 -19.67 9.28
N ILE A 107 -3.35 -18.58 8.64
CA ILE A 107 -2.36 -18.65 7.54
C ILE A 107 -1.23 -17.64 7.70
N GLY A 108 -0.05 -18.03 7.23
CA GLY A 108 1.12 -17.16 7.14
C GLY A 108 1.13 -16.26 5.91
N GLN A 109 2.19 -15.46 5.76
CA GLN A 109 2.34 -14.52 4.63
C GLN A 109 2.50 -15.24 3.29
N ALA A 110 3.35 -16.27 3.24
CA ALA A 110 3.64 -17.02 2.03
C ALA A 110 2.36 -17.66 1.45
N GLU A 111 1.54 -18.26 2.31
CA GLU A 111 0.28 -18.89 1.91
C GLU A 111 -0.75 -17.85 1.41
N ALA A 112 -0.86 -16.71 2.09
CA ALA A 112 -1.71 -15.60 1.65
C ALA A 112 -1.29 -15.08 0.26
N GLN A 113 0.01 -14.86 0.04
CA GLN A 113 0.56 -14.43 -1.24
C GLN A 113 0.28 -15.47 -2.34
N ARG A 114 0.55 -16.75 -2.07
CA ARG A 114 0.30 -17.85 -3.02
C ARG A 114 -1.17 -17.90 -3.44
N ARG A 115 -2.10 -17.86 -2.49
CA ARG A 115 -3.55 -17.93 -2.78
C ARG A 115 -4.04 -16.75 -3.62
N MET A 116 -3.56 -15.54 -3.34
CA MET A 116 -3.90 -14.37 -4.13
C MET A 116 -3.28 -14.43 -5.53
N ASP A 117 -2.00 -14.78 -5.66
CA ASP A 117 -1.32 -14.94 -6.95
C ASP A 117 -2.06 -15.95 -7.85
N GLU A 118 -2.41 -17.12 -7.30
CA GLU A 118 -3.16 -18.15 -8.02
C GLU A 118 -4.55 -17.66 -8.45
N ALA A 119 -5.24 -16.89 -7.61
CA ALA A 119 -6.55 -16.32 -7.94
C ALA A 119 -6.47 -15.29 -9.07
N LEU A 120 -5.46 -14.41 -9.03
CA LEU A 120 -5.22 -13.43 -10.07
C LEU A 120 -4.87 -14.11 -11.39
N LYS A 121 -3.96 -15.10 -11.38
CA LYS A 121 -3.64 -15.90 -12.58
C LYS A 121 -4.85 -16.67 -13.12
N ARG A 122 -5.75 -17.17 -12.26
CA ARG A 122 -7.03 -17.77 -12.69
C ARG A 122 -7.90 -16.73 -13.41
N TRP A 123 -8.00 -15.52 -12.87
CA TRP A 123 -8.73 -14.44 -13.52
C TRP A 123 -8.16 -14.07 -14.89
N GLN A 124 -6.85 -14.01 -15.06
CA GLN A 124 -6.23 -13.75 -16.38
C GLN A 124 -6.64 -14.79 -17.42
N ARG A 125 -6.60 -16.08 -17.07
CA ARG A 125 -7.03 -17.14 -18.00
C ARG A 125 -8.51 -17.04 -18.35
N ARG A 126 -9.33 -16.78 -17.33
CA ARG A 126 -10.79 -16.68 -17.46
C ARG A 126 -11.22 -15.41 -18.21
N TRP A 127 -10.44 -14.34 -18.12
CA TRP A 127 -10.68 -13.07 -18.79
C TRP A 127 -10.70 -13.20 -20.32
N VAL A 128 -9.74 -13.95 -20.88
CA VAL A 128 -9.68 -14.21 -22.33
C VAL A 128 -10.91 -14.99 -22.81
N GLN A 129 -11.47 -15.84 -21.96
CA GLN A 129 -12.64 -16.68 -22.26
C GLN A 129 -13.97 -15.97 -22.01
N LEU A 130 -13.98 -14.85 -21.29
CA LEU A 130 -15.20 -14.10 -21.00
C LEU A 130 -15.72 -13.41 -22.27
N PRO A 131 -17.01 -13.60 -22.62
CA PRO A 131 -17.66 -12.82 -23.66
C PRO A 131 -17.54 -11.32 -23.35
N LEU A 132 -17.33 -10.49 -24.38
CA LEU A 132 -17.18 -9.03 -24.21
C LEU A 132 -18.37 -8.39 -23.47
N SER A 133 -19.59 -8.89 -23.70
CA SER A 133 -20.81 -8.43 -23.03
C SER A 133 -20.83 -8.69 -21.52
N ALA A 134 -20.03 -9.64 -21.02
CA ALA A 134 -19.93 -9.99 -19.61
C ALA A 134 -18.72 -9.35 -18.92
N ARG A 135 -17.83 -8.66 -19.67
CA ARG A 135 -16.65 -8.01 -19.10
C ARG A 135 -17.04 -6.66 -18.50
N PRO A 136 -16.71 -6.39 -17.23
CA PRO A 136 -16.88 -5.05 -16.68
C PRO A 136 -15.93 -4.08 -17.38
N ALA A 137 -16.39 -2.84 -17.57
CA ALA A 137 -15.61 -1.81 -18.24
C ALA A 137 -14.27 -1.50 -17.54
N ASN A 138 -14.23 -1.62 -16.21
CA ASN A 138 -13.00 -1.45 -15.43
C ASN A 138 -13.03 -2.28 -14.14
N PRO A 139 -12.39 -3.47 -14.10
CA PRO A 139 -12.19 -4.22 -12.85
C PRO A 139 -11.03 -3.62 -12.04
N ALA A 140 -11.23 -2.40 -11.55
CA ALA A 140 -10.16 -1.56 -10.99
C ALA A 140 -9.51 -2.18 -9.74
N PHE A 141 -10.28 -2.84 -8.86
CA PHE A 141 -9.70 -3.48 -7.68
C PHE A 141 -8.83 -4.67 -8.04
N THR A 142 -9.29 -5.49 -9.00
CA THR A 142 -8.52 -6.62 -9.48
C THR A 142 -7.27 -6.14 -10.21
N ASN A 143 -7.36 -5.10 -11.05
CA ASN A 143 -6.22 -4.52 -11.75
C ASN A 143 -5.21 -3.85 -10.79
N PHE A 144 -5.69 -3.22 -9.72
CA PHE A 144 -4.86 -2.78 -8.60
C PHE A 144 -4.04 -3.95 -8.03
N LEU A 145 -4.67 -5.08 -7.72
CA LEU A 145 -3.97 -6.24 -7.20
C LEU A 145 -3.03 -6.88 -8.24
N MET A 146 -3.42 -6.92 -9.52
CA MET A 146 -2.51 -7.37 -10.59
C MET A 146 -1.20 -6.58 -10.56
N LYS A 147 -1.29 -5.25 -10.45
CA LYS A 147 -0.11 -4.36 -10.35
C LYS A 147 0.74 -4.68 -9.11
N VAL A 148 0.13 -4.87 -7.94
CA VAL A 148 0.85 -5.24 -6.70
C VAL A 148 1.59 -6.57 -6.84
N TYR A 149 1.03 -7.52 -7.59
CA TYR A 149 1.60 -8.86 -7.80
C TYR A 149 2.50 -8.92 -9.05
N GLY A 150 2.76 -7.80 -9.74
CA GLY A 150 3.59 -7.78 -10.95
C GLY A 150 2.97 -8.51 -12.15
N LEU A 151 1.64 -8.62 -12.19
CA LEU A 151 0.87 -9.27 -13.26
C LEU A 151 0.30 -8.22 -14.22
N PRO A 152 0.14 -8.55 -15.52
CA PRO A 152 -0.51 -7.65 -16.47
C PRO A 152 -1.99 -7.45 -16.09
N PRO A 153 -2.54 -6.23 -16.32
CA PRO A 153 -3.93 -5.93 -16.03
C PRO A 153 -4.88 -6.69 -16.96
N LEU A 154 -6.12 -6.85 -16.52
CA LEU A 154 -7.23 -7.37 -17.32
C LEU A 154 -7.68 -6.28 -18.30
N GLN A 155 -7.46 -6.52 -19.60
CA GLN A 155 -7.81 -5.64 -20.73
C GLN A 155 -8.67 -6.40 -21.76
#